data_AF-A0A3D9ZFX3-F1
#
_entry.id   AF-A0A3D9ZFX3-F1
#
_cell.length_a   1.000
_cell.length_b   1.000
_cell.length_c   1.000
_cell.angle_alpha   90.00
_cell.angle_beta   90.00
_cell.angle_gamma   90.00
#
_symmetry.space_group_name_H-M   'P 1'
#
loop_
_entity.id
_entity.type
_entity.pdbx_description
1 polymer ?
#
loop_
_entity_poly.entity_id
_entity_poly.type
_entity_poly.pdbx_seq_one_letter_code
_entity_poly.pdbx_strand_id
1 'polypeptide(L)'
;MNIRKSLAIVGTALAITTSILAVASPASAASRDGVCDSGEFCYYYNSNYAGSVSDFTTSVDDYGTTQPSCYEFKGSGAGQGLCIKNNAASAWNRTSKSVVVYFNSNFGGATQTIAAGARANLNATLKNNNASHAIGGTTNPADPRAAEAVAFAKARLGHTDWNNECELFVERAFGTSGRFATARAHYLWQRDNGRIHTGTVPPAGTAVFFTSTTSAGHVMLSIGGNSAISTGPTVYQTSTFRDRSDYLGWAYVPGGW
;
A
#
# COMPACT_ATOMS: atom_id res chain seq x y z
N MET A 1 43.26 83.14 4.61
CA MET A 1 44.45 82.38 4.17
C MET A 1 44.36 80.97 4.73
N ASN A 2 44.43 79.86 4.00
CA ASN A 2 44.08 79.47 2.63
C ASN A 2 44.35 77.94 2.59
N ILE A 3 43.65 77.20 1.71
CA ILE A 3 43.99 75.84 1.20
C ILE A 3 43.58 74.68 2.15
N ARG A 4 42.44 73.99 1.97
CA ARG A 4 42.08 72.96 0.96
C ARG A 4 43.04 71.75 0.91
N LYS A 5 42.55 70.55 1.25
CA LYS A 5 42.52 69.39 0.34
C LYS A 5 41.83 68.17 0.98
N SER A 6 40.89 67.64 0.22
CA SER A 6 40.09 66.44 0.39
C SER A 6 40.94 65.17 0.45
N LEU A 7 40.44 64.11 1.10
CA LEU A 7 40.47 62.76 0.53
C LEU A 7 39.32 61.92 1.13
N ALA A 8 38.44 61.47 0.24
CA ALA A 8 37.39 60.51 0.52
C ALA A 8 37.98 59.09 0.54
N ILE A 9 37.55 58.27 1.51
CA ILE A 9 37.64 56.80 1.40
C ILE A 9 36.22 56.29 1.59
N VAL A 10 35.60 55.98 0.45
CA VAL A 10 34.34 55.24 0.36
C VAL A 10 34.68 53.78 0.65
N GLY A 11 34.40 53.32 1.87
CA GLY A 11 34.40 51.91 2.21
C GLY A 11 33.05 51.31 1.86
N THR A 12 32.89 50.76 0.66
CA THR A 12 31.73 49.93 0.33
C THR A 12 31.85 48.60 1.07
N ALA A 13 31.19 48.49 2.23
CA ALA A 13 30.92 47.21 2.85
C ALA A 13 29.86 46.48 2.02
N LEU A 14 30.30 45.47 1.26
CA LEU A 14 29.43 44.58 0.52
C LEU A 14 28.72 43.66 1.54
N ALA A 15 27.51 44.04 1.97
CA ALA A 15 26.66 43.16 2.76
C ALA A 15 26.13 42.04 1.86
N ILE A 16 26.79 40.88 1.90
CA ILE A 16 26.31 39.67 1.24
C ILE A 16 25.18 39.11 2.11
N THR A 17 23.93 39.49 1.80
CA THR A 17 22.75 38.82 2.34
C THR A 17 22.61 37.46 1.66
N THR A 18 23.22 36.43 2.23
CA THR A 18 22.94 35.04 1.84
C THR A 18 21.56 34.68 2.34
N SER A 19 20.55 34.80 1.47
CA SER A 19 19.21 34.26 1.68
C SER A 19 19.30 32.74 1.70
N ILE A 20 19.39 32.15 2.89
CA ILE A 20 19.29 30.70 3.07
C ILE A 20 17.83 30.34 2.83
N LEU A 21 17.52 29.82 1.64
CA LEU A 21 16.27 29.13 1.39
C LEU A 21 16.26 27.87 2.25
N ALA A 22 15.63 27.95 3.43
CA ALA A 22 15.29 26.79 4.22
C ALA A 22 14.26 25.98 3.43
N VAL A 23 14.73 24.98 2.68
CA VAL A 23 13.86 23.91 2.19
C VAL A 23 13.40 23.14 3.42
N ALA A 24 12.15 23.37 3.85
CA ALA A 24 11.53 22.55 4.87
C ALA A 24 11.47 21.11 4.31
N SER A 25 12.26 20.21 4.89
CA SER A 25 12.05 18.78 4.70
C SER A 25 10.59 18.48 5.04
N PRO A 26 9.89 17.59 4.30
CA PRO A 26 8.55 17.21 4.68
C PRO A 26 8.57 16.69 6.11
N ALA A 27 7.80 17.32 7.00
CA ALA A 27 7.56 16.79 8.33
C ALA A 27 7.00 15.37 8.13
N SER A 28 7.72 14.37 8.61
CA SER A 28 7.20 13.01 8.63
C SER A 28 6.08 12.98 9.66
N ALA A 29 4.84 12.74 9.22
CA ALA A 29 3.71 12.62 10.12
C ALA A 29 3.99 11.50 11.16
N ALA A 30 3.71 11.79 12.43
CA ALA A 30 3.92 10.83 13.50
C ALA A 30 2.80 9.78 13.45
N SER A 31 3.01 8.72 12.69
CA SER A 31 1.96 7.72 12.52
C SER A 31 1.59 7.05 13.85
N ARG A 32 0.28 6.91 14.05
CA ARG A 32 -0.38 6.31 15.21
C ARG A 32 -0.25 7.17 16.47
N ASP A 33 -0.47 8.48 16.40
CA ASP A 33 -0.38 9.37 17.57
C ASP A 33 -1.74 9.91 18.07
N GLY A 34 -2.83 9.66 17.34
CA GLY A 34 -4.18 10.10 17.71
C GLY A 34 -4.50 11.53 17.28
N VAL A 35 -3.64 12.16 16.48
CA VAL A 35 -3.87 13.43 15.79
C VAL A 35 -4.00 13.14 14.29
N CYS A 36 -4.74 13.99 13.57
CA CYS A 36 -4.86 13.83 12.12
C CYS A 36 -3.97 14.86 11.41
N ASP A 37 -2.70 14.50 11.19
CA ASP A 37 -1.69 15.38 10.64
C ASP A 37 -1.69 15.44 9.10
N SER A 38 -0.93 16.40 8.57
CA SER A 38 -0.71 16.48 7.13
C SER A 38 0.03 15.25 6.64
N GLY A 39 -0.47 14.60 5.58
CA GLY A 39 0.11 13.37 5.04
C GLY A 39 -0.57 12.09 5.52
N GLU A 40 -1.59 12.18 6.38
CA GLU A 40 -2.23 11.00 6.98
C GLU A 40 -3.65 10.74 6.46
N PHE A 41 -4.08 9.50 6.60
CA PHE A 41 -5.47 9.11 6.51
C PHE A 41 -6.01 8.79 7.90
N CYS A 42 -7.13 9.41 8.27
CA CYS A 42 -7.63 9.39 9.64
C CYS A 42 -9.06 8.90 9.69
N TYR A 43 -9.32 7.91 10.55
CA TYR A 43 -10.65 7.48 10.93
C TYR A 43 -11.13 8.20 12.19
N TYR A 44 -12.43 8.44 12.24
CA TYR A 44 -13.14 8.99 13.39
C TYR A 44 -14.24 8.03 13.83
N TYR A 45 -14.36 7.85 15.15
CA TYR A 45 -15.35 6.95 15.75
C TYR A 45 -16.80 7.37 15.43
N ASN A 46 -17.08 8.67 15.38
CA ASN A 46 -18.42 9.18 15.06
C ASN A 46 -18.48 9.83 13.67
N SER A 47 -19.70 9.99 13.16
CA SER A 47 -19.96 10.77 11.95
C SER A 47 -19.58 12.24 12.15
N ASN A 48 -19.36 12.94 11.04
CA ASN A 48 -18.97 14.35 11.00
C ASN A 48 -17.64 14.64 11.70
N TYR A 49 -16.69 13.71 11.61
CA TYR A 49 -15.30 13.87 12.06
C TYR A 49 -15.19 14.11 13.57
N ALA A 50 -16.05 13.42 14.33
CA ALA A 50 -16.15 13.56 15.78
C ALA A 50 -15.70 12.28 16.51
N GLY A 51 -15.46 12.40 17.82
CA GLY A 51 -14.96 11.31 18.64
C GLY A 51 -13.45 11.08 18.48
N SER A 52 -12.99 9.94 18.98
CA SER A 52 -11.57 9.56 18.96
C SER A 52 -11.08 9.30 17.53
N VAL A 53 -9.78 9.55 17.31
CA VAL A 53 -9.08 9.46 16.01
C VAL A 53 -8.14 8.27 15.96
N SER A 54 -8.05 7.69 14.77
CA SER A 54 -7.03 6.71 14.41
C SER A 54 -6.42 7.12 13.08
N ASP A 55 -5.13 7.40 13.06
CA ASP A 55 -4.38 7.97 11.94
C ASP A 55 -3.40 6.97 11.34
N PHE A 56 -3.08 7.13 10.04
CA PHE A 56 -2.33 6.18 9.23
C PHE A 56 -1.53 6.88 8.14
N THR A 57 -0.26 6.48 7.98
CA THR A 57 0.61 6.92 6.86
C THR A 57 0.75 5.86 5.77
N THR A 58 0.29 4.63 6.03
CA THR A 58 0.40 3.47 5.13
C THR A 58 -0.95 2.78 4.97
N SER A 59 -1.13 2.07 3.85
CA SER A 59 -2.26 1.15 3.68
C SER A 59 -2.25 0.04 4.73
N VAL A 60 -3.42 -0.39 5.18
CA VAL A 60 -3.57 -1.47 6.16
C VAL A 60 -4.61 -2.46 5.64
N ASP A 61 -4.19 -3.71 5.46
CA ASP A 61 -5.02 -4.79 4.92
C ASP A 61 -5.87 -5.49 5.99
N ASP A 62 -5.49 -5.48 7.26
CA ASP A 62 -6.39 -5.91 8.34
C ASP A 62 -6.17 -5.07 9.59
N TYR A 63 -7.27 -4.51 10.09
CA TYR A 63 -7.25 -3.74 11.34
C TYR A 63 -7.14 -4.61 12.58
N GLY A 64 -7.38 -5.92 12.47
CA GLY A 64 -7.52 -6.80 13.63
C GLY A 64 -8.80 -6.49 14.44
N THR A 65 -9.20 -7.41 15.30
CA THR A 65 -10.46 -7.33 16.06
C THR A 65 -10.26 -7.18 17.56
N THR A 66 -9.07 -7.48 18.08
CA THR A 66 -8.78 -7.52 19.51
C THR A 66 -7.42 -6.92 19.86
N GLN A 67 -7.37 -6.22 20.98
CA GLN A 67 -6.13 -5.78 21.63
C GLN A 67 -5.28 -6.97 22.09
N PRO A 68 -3.94 -6.85 22.10
CA PRO A 68 -3.15 -5.66 21.75
C PRO A 68 -2.86 -5.51 20.25
N SER A 69 -3.34 -6.45 19.43
CA SER A 69 -2.97 -6.55 18.01
C SER A 69 -3.79 -5.68 17.07
N CYS A 70 -4.95 -5.17 17.50
CA CYS A 70 -5.80 -4.37 16.64
C CYS A 70 -5.32 -2.92 16.54
N TYR A 71 -5.66 -2.27 15.44
CA TYR A 71 -5.54 -0.83 15.34
C TYR A 71 -6.68 -0.19 16.12
N GLU A 72 -6.34 0.64 17.10
CA GLU A 72 -7.30 1.31 17.97
C GLU A 72 -7.49 2.78 17.61
N PHE A 73 -8.58 3.39 18.08
CA PHE A 73 -8.68 4.85 18.14
C PHE A 73 -7.83 5.37 19.31
N LYS A 74 -6.83 6.20 19.00
CA LYS A 74 -5.83 6.70 19.97
C LYS A 74 -6.15 8.07 20.52
N GLY A 75 -6.78 8.93 19.71
CA GLY A 75 -7.11 10.30 20.10
C GLY A 75 -8.04 10.36 21.32
N SER A 76 -8.08 11.50 22.01
CA SER A 76 -9.04 11.68 23.09
C SER A 76 -10.49 11.69 22.59
N GLY A 77 -11.41 11.10 23.34
CA GLY A 77 -12.86 11.23 23.11
C GLY A 77 -13.60 9.89 23.01
N ALA A 78 -14.87 9.96 22.61
CA ALA A 78 -15.71 8.77 22.46
C ALA A 78 -15.07 7.76 21.48
N GLY A 79 -14.97 6.50 21.91
CA GLY A 79 -14.37 5.41 21.15
C GLY A 79 -12.88 5.17 21.39
N GLN A 80 -12.22 5.97 22.24
CA GLN A 80 -10.80 5.77 22.57
C GLN A 80 -10.52 4.35 23.08
N GLY A 81 -9.45 3.73 22.57
CA GLY A 81 -9.01 2.37 22.90
C GLY A 81 -9.78 1.24 22.20
N LEU A 82 -10.91 1.55 21.53
CA LEU A 82 -11.64 0.55 20.74
C LEU A 82 -10.91 0.26 19.43
N CYS A 83 -10.95 -1.00 19.01
CA CYS A 83 -10.45 -1.40 17.68
C CYS A 83 -11.26 -0.70 16.57
N ILE A 84 -10.59 -0.20 15.54
CA ILE A 84 -11.24 0.55 14.46
C ILE A 84 -12.08 -0.32 13.52
N LYS A 85 -11.82 -1.63 13.50
CA LYS A 85 -12.57 -2.59 12.68
C LYS A 85 -14.03 -2.54 13.08
N ASN A 86 -14.88 -2.29 12.09
CA ASN A 86 -16.33 -2.18 12.26
C ASN A 86 -16.80 -1.06 13.21
N ASN A 87 -15.95 -0.06 13.49
CA ASN A 87 -16.27 1.00 14.44
C ASN A 87 -16.02 2.42 13.90
N ALA A 88 -15.54 2.59 12.67
CA ALA A 88 -15.36 3.93 12.10
C ALA A 88 -16.63 4.41 11.40
N ALA A 89 -16.93 5.70 11.57
CA ALA A 89 -18.12 6.32 11.00
C ALA A 89 -17.82 7.47 10.03
N SER A 90 -16.64 8.09 10.12
CA SER A 90 -16.18 9.08 9.16
C SER A 90 -14.66 9.08 9.03
N ALA A 91 -14.16 9.76 8.01
CA ALA A 91 -12.73 9.83 7.76
C ALA A 91 -12.31 11.16 7.13
N TRP A 92 -11.04 11.50 7.35
CA TRP A 92 -10.36 12.62 6.70
C TRP A 92 -9.10 12.12 6.00
N ASN A 93 -9.03 12.34 4.70
CA ASN A 93 -7.85 12.07 3.91
C ASN A 93 -7.00 13.34 3.80
N ARG A 94 -5.95 13.45 4.61
CA ARG A 94 -4.94 14.52 4.54
C ARG A 94 -3.71 14.10 3.75
N THR A 95 -3.77 12.97 3.04
CA THR A 95 -2.73 12.54 2.11
C THR A 95 -2.85 13.29 0.78
N SER A 96 -1.79 13.21 -0.04
CA SER A 96 -1.78 13.71 -1.43
C SER A 96 -2.43 12.76 -2.43
N LYS A 97 -2.98 11.62 -1.98
CA LYS A 97 -3.54 10.57 -2.82
C LYS A 97 -5.00 10.30 -2.44
N SER A 98 -5.77 9.66 -3.32
CA SER A 98 -7.09 9.14 -2.92
C SER A 98 -6.92 7.97 -1.95
N VAL A 99 -7.88 7.74 -1.05
CA VAL A 99 -7.89 6.59 -0.15
C VAL A 99 -9.15 5.77 -0.41
N VAL A 100 -9.01 4.46 -0.56
CA VAL A 100 -10.16 3.56 -0.68
C VAL A 100 -10.33 2.82 0.64
N VAL A 101 -11.54 2.90 1.20
CA VAL A 101 -11.96 2.14 2.40
C VAL A 101 -12.73 0.91 1.94
N TYR A 102 -12.45 -0.23 2.56
CA TYR A 102 -13.02 -1.53 2.20
C TYR A 102 -13.84 -2.11 3.36
N PHE A 103 -14.90 -2.83 3.00
CA PHE A 103 -15.81 -3.49 3.94
C PHE A 103 -15.12 -4.68 4.62
N ASN A 104 -14.39 -5.49 3.86
CA ASN A 104 -13.66 -6.62 4.41
C ASN A 104 -12.22 -6.22 4.69
N SER A 105 -11.55 -7.04 5.51
CA SER A 105 -10.09 -7.07 5.51
C SER A 105 -9.61 -7.36 4.10
N ASN A 106 -8.31 -7.39 3.91
CA ASN A 106 -7.71 -7.98 2.74
C ASN A 106 -8.04 -7.18 1.45
N PHE A 107 -8.38 -5.89 1.60
CA PHE A 107 -8.85 -4.98 0.55
C PHE A 107 -10.06 -5.51 -0.25
N GLY A 108 -10.96 -6.22 0.43
CA GLY A 108 -12.11 -6.89 -0.19
C GLY A 108 -13.47 -6.23 0.07
N GLY A 109 -14.47 -6.64 -0.70
CA GLY A 109 -15.86 -6.24 -0.50
C GLY A 109 -16.22 -4.86 -1.06
N ALA A 110 -17.32 -4.29 -0.54
CA ALA A 110 -17.78 -2.97 -0.95
C ALA A 110 -16.75 -1.88 -0.58
N THR A 111 -16.75 -0.79 -1.35
CA THR A 111 -15.73 0.26 -1.22
C THR A 111 -16.30 1.67 -1.21
N GLN A 112 -15.56 2.59 -0.63
CA GLN A 112 -15.74 4.03 -0.79
C GLN A 112 -14.40 4.70 -0.96
N THR A 113 -14.27 5.47 -2.04
CA THR A 113 -13.11 6.29 -2.31
C THR A 113 -13.29 7.67 -1.69
N ILE A 114 -12.27 8.13 -0.96
CA ILE A 114 -12.18 9.45 -0.37
C ILE A 114 -11.05 10.18 -1.10
N ALA A 115 -11.38 11.25 -1.83
CA ALA A 115 -10.41 12.00 -2.62
C ALA A 115 -9.30 12.61 -1.74
N ALA A 116 -8.15 12.94 -2.34
CA ALA A 116 -7.05 13.62 -1.66
C ALA A 116 -7.56 14.93 -1.03
N GLY A 117 -7.16 15.20 0.21
CA GLY A 117 -7.62 16.37 0.99
C GLY A 117 -9.08 16.29 1.49
N ALA A 118 -9.87 15.32 1.04
CA ALA A 118 -11.29 15.30 1.30
C ALA A 118 -11.66 14.72 2.67
N ARG A 119 -12.79 15.19 3.18
CA ARG A 119 -13.47 14.69 4.36
C ARG A 119 -14.76 14.00 3.92
N ALA A 120 -15.04 12.81 4.46
CA ALA A 120 -16.29 12.11 4.18
C ALA A 120 -16.85 11.36 5.39
N ASN A 121 -18.17 11.36 5.54
CA ASN A 121 -18.85 10.30 6.27
C ASN A 121 -18.73 9.00 5.48
N LEU A 122 -18.51 7.88 6.18
CA LEU A 122 -18.61 6.58 5.54
C LEU A 122 -20.06 6.32 5.15
N ASN A 123 -20.27 5.76 3.96
CA ASN A 123 -21.59 5.44 3.44
C ASN A 123 -22.26 4.36 4.30
N ALA A 124 -23.57 4.12 4.06
CA ALA A 124 -24.35 3.18 4.87
C ALA A 124 -23.79 1.76 4.88
N THR A 125 -23.08 1.34 3.82
CA THR A 125 -22.46 0.01 3.74
C THR A 125 -21.19 -0.08 4.58
N LEU A 126 -20.38 0.98 4.65
CA LEU A 126 -19.06 0.95 5.28
C LEU A 126 -19.01 1.52 6.70
N LYS A 127 -19.95 2.40 7.05
CA LYS A 127 -20.05 2.91 8.42
C LYS A 127 -20.22 1.73 9.37
N ASN A 128 -19.34 1.66 10.36
CA ASN A 128 -19.27 0.57 11.33
C ASN A 128 -19.07 -0.83 10.71
N ASN A 129 -18.53 -0.90 9.50
CA ASN A 129 -18.21 -2.16 8.81
C ASN A 129 -16.90 -2.05 8.01
N ASN A 130 -16.02 -1.10 8.35
CA ASN A 130 -14.72 -0.94 7.71
C ASN A 130 -13.72 -1.95 8.27
N ALA A 131 -12.91 -2.57 7.41
CA ALA A 131 -11.91 -3.55 7.86
C ALA A 131 -10.53 -3.43 7.17
N SER A 132 -10.41 -2.65 6.09
CA SER A 132 -9.11 -2.30 5.50
C SER A 132 -9.15 -0.99 4.70
N HIS A 133 -7.99 -0.40 4.41
CA HIS A 133 -7.88 0.79 3.56
C HIS A 133 -6.58 0.85 2.75
N ALA A 134 -6.67 1.46 1.57
CA ALA A 134 -5.53 1.64 0.67
C ALA A 134 -5.34 3.12 0.30
N ILE A 135 -4.17 3.67 0.66
CA ILE A 135 -3.75 5.03 0.28
C ILE A 135 -3.15 5.01 -1.13
N GLY A 136 -3.65 5.84 -2.03
CA GLY A 136 -3.48 5.71 -3.49
C GLY A 136 -4.55 4.85 -4.16
N GLY A 137 -5.64 4.54 -3.45
CA GLY A 137 -6.55 3.42 -3.75
C GLY A 137 -5.84 2.08 -3.73
N THR A 138 -6.54 0.97 -4.02
CA THR A 138 -5.84 -0.21 -4.56
C THR A 138 -5.32 0.12 -5.95
N THR A 139 -4.37 1.03 -6.02
CA THR A 139 -3.21 0.72 -6.83
C THR A 139 -2.43 -0.32 -6.01
N ASN A 140 -2.76 -1.59 -6.24
CA ASN A 140 -1.69 -2.45 -6.74
C ASN A 140 -0.96 -1.57 -7.76
N PRO A 141 0.25 -1.05 -7.47
CA PRO A 141 0.83 0.19 -7.98
C PRO A 141 0.54 0.21 -9.45
N ALA A 142 -0.38 1.09 -9.83
CA ALA A 142 -1.32 0.92 -10.93
C ALA A 142 -0.76 0.00 -12.03
N ASP A 143 -0.87 -1.31 -11.86
CA ASP A 143 -0.71 -2.21 -12.99
C ASP A 143 -2.13 -2.31 -13.55
N PRO A 144 -2.46 -1.57 -14.62
CA PRO A 144 -3.80 -1.56 -15.17
C PRO A 144 -4.26 -2.98 -15.55
N ARG A 145 -3.32 -3.92 -15.72
CA ARG A 145 -3.58 -5.32 -16.05
C ARG A 145 -3.96 -6.16 -14.82
N ALA A 146 -3.78 -5.66 -13.60
CA ALA A 146 -3.99 -6.43 -12.38
C ALA A 146 -5.42 -7.01 -12.27
N ALA A 147 -6.44 -6.22 -12.62
CA ALA A 147 -7.81 -6.67 -12.59
C ALA A 147 -8.05 -7.81 -13.61
N GLU A 148 -7.50 -7.67 -14.81
CA GLU A 148 -7.60 -8.67 -15.87
C GLU A 148 -6.83 -9.94 -15.51
N ALA A 149 -5.63 -9.82 -14.94
CA ALA A 149 -4.83 -10.94 -14.47
C ALA A 149 -5.55 -11.74 -13.37
N VAL A 150 -6.15 -11.04 -12.40
CA VAL A 150 -6.95 -11.69 -11.34
C VAL A 150 -8.18 -12.38 -11.93
N ALA A 151 -8.87 -11.76 -12.89
CA ALA A 151 -10.01 -12.37 -13.57
C ALA A 151 -9.58 -13.62 -14.36
N PHE A 152 -8.47 -13.54 -15.11
CA PHE A 152 -7.87 -14.66 -15.83
C PHE A 152 -7.60 -15.85 -14.89
N ALA A 153 -6.98 -15.59 -13.74
CA ALA A 153 -6.61 -16.64 -12.80
C ALA A 153 -7.84 -17.28 -12.15
N LYS A 154 -8.82 -16.47 -11.73
CA LYS A 154 -10.08 -16.96 -11.16
C LYS A 154 -10.87 -17.82 -12.14
N ALA A 155 -10.90 -17.44 -13.42
CA ALA A 155 -11.61 -18.19 -14.46
C ALA A 155 -11.02 -19.59 -14.73
N ARG A 156 -9.81 -19.87 -14.22
CA ARG A 156 -9.11 -21.14 -14.44
C ARG A 156 -9.09 -22.03 -13.20
N LEU A 157 -9.72 -21.64 -12.10
CA LEU A 157 -9.79 -22.49 -10.91
C LEU A 157 -10.37 -23.87 -11.27
N GLY A 158 -9.70 -24.94 -10.82
CA GLY A 158 -10.07 -26.32 -11.10
C GLY A 158 -9.58 -26.88 -12.44
N HIS A 159 -9.05 -26.06 -13.35
CA HIS A 159 -8.44 -26.53 -14.58
C HIS A 159 -7.20 -27.41 -14.31
N THR A 160 -6.95 -28.38 -15.18
CA THR A 160 -5.87 -29.37 -15.04
C THR A 160 -4.76 -29.23 -16.09
N ASP A 161 -4.94 -28.35 -17.08
CA ASP A 161 -4.03 -28.12 -18.21
C ASP A 161 -2.82 -27.22 -17.88
N TRP A 162 -2.69 -26.78 -16.63
CA TRP A 162 -1.65 -25.84 -16.18
C TRP A 162 -0.60 -26.46 -15.24
N ASN A 163 -0.59 -27.78 -15.11
CA ASN A 163 0.34 -28.45 -14.21
C ASN A 163 1.80 -28.18 -14.61
N ASN A 164 2.63 -27.79 -13.65
CA ASN A 164 4.02 -27.32 -13.83
C ASN A 164 4.21 -26.00 -14.60
N GLU A 165 3.13 -25.30 -14.95
CA GLU A 165 3.17 -24.06 -15.74
C GLU A 165 3.04 -22.78 -14.89
N CYS A 166 3.53 -22.78 -13.65
CA CYS A 166 3.25 -21.69 -12.70
C CYS A 166 3.76 -20.30 -13.16
N GLU A 167 4.96 -20.23 -13.75
CA GLU A 167 5.48 -18.97 -14.32
C GLU A 167 4.68 -18.55 -15.55
N LEU A 168 4.48 -19.48 -16.50
CA LEU A 168 3.71 -19.22 -17.70
C LEU A 168 2.27 -18.78 -17.38
N PHE A 169 1.65 -19.34 -16.35
CA PHE A 169 0.32 -18.96 -15.90
C PHE A 169 0.28 -17.50 -15.43
N VAL A 170 1.25 -17.07 -14.64
CA VAL A 170 1.36 -15.67 -14.21
C VAL A 170 1.61 -14.78 -15.42
N GLU A 171 2.54 -15.12 -16.31
CA GLU A 171 2.79 -14.35 -17.54
C GLU A 171 1.53 -14.21 -18.41
N ARG A 172 0.80 -15.32 -18.63
CA ARG A 172 -0.44 -15.33 -19.42
C ARG A 172 -1.54 -14.51 -18.77
N ALA A 173 -1.61 -14.46 -17.44
CA ALA A 173 -2.53 -13.58 -16.73
C ALA A 173 -2.28 -12.11 -17.05
N PHE A 174 -1.02 -11.72 -17.27
CA PHE A 174 -0.63 -10.35 -17.67
C PHE A 174 -0.56 -10.16 -19.20
N GLY A 175 -1.08 -11.10 -19.99
CA GLY A 175 -1.14 -11.00 -21.44
C GLY A 175 0.19 -11.26 -22.16
N THR A 176 1.17 -11.84 -21.48
CA THR A 176 2.52 -12.08 -22.02
C THR A 176 2.91 -13.56 -21.94
N SER A 177 4.08 -13.90 -22.47
CA SER A 177 4.70 -15.22 -22.31
C SER A 177 6.19 -15.20 -22.66
N GLY A 178 6.98 -16.07 -22.06
CA GLY A 178 8.41 -16.25 -22.32
C GLY A 178 9.28 -15.11 -21.78
N ARG A 179 8.88 -14.44 -20.70
CA ARG A 179 9.67 -13.37 -20.07
C ARG A 179 10.72 -13.96 -19.12
N PHE A 180 10.34 -14.97 -18.36
CA PHE A 180 11.23 -15.73 -17.50
C PHE A 180 11.09 -17.22 -17.76
N ALA A 181 12.22 -17.92 -17.80
CA ALA A 181 12.23 -19.36 -18.00
C ALA A 181 11.65 -20.13 -16.79
N THR A 182 11.75 -19.57 -15.58
CA THR A 182 11.30 -20.19 -14.35
C THR A 182 10.88 -19.15 -13.31
N ALA A 183 10.04 -19.55 -12.35
CA ALA A 183 9.67 -18.73 -11.21
C ALA A 183 10.89 -18.30 -10.38
N ARG A 184 11.91 -19.17 -10.29
CA ARG A 184 13.18 -18.85 -9.63
C ARG A 184 13.94 -17.76 -10.37
N ALA A 185 14.02 -17.82 -11.70
CA ALA A 185 14.68 -16.78 -12.50
C ALA A 185 13.96 -15.44 -12.35
N HIS A 186 12.62 -15.44 -12.36
CA HIS A 186 11.81 -14.27 -12.11
C HIS A 186 12.07 -13.69 -10.71
N TYR A 187 12.02 -14.52 -9.66
CA TYR A 187 12.34 -14.09 -8.30
C TYR A 187 13.74 -13.47 -8.17
N LEU A 188 14.77 -14.14 -8.71
CA LEU A 188 16.15 -13.67 -8.62
C LEU A 188 16.30 -12.31 -9.29
N TRP A 189 15.72 -12.11 -10.46
CA TRP A 189 15.73 -10.82 -11.14
C TRP A 189 15.05 -9.74 -10.29
N GLN A 190 13.88 -10.01 -9.70
CA GLN A 190 13.19 -9.06 -8.83
C GLN A 190 14.02 -8.72 -7.59
N ARG A 191 14.63 -9.74 -6.96
CA ARG A 191 15.48 -9.59 -5.77
C ARG A 191 16.72 -8.75 -6.08
N ASP A 192 17.43 -9.06 -7.16
CA ASP A 192 18.68 -8.39 -7.53
C ASP A 192 18.44 -6.93 -7.94
N ASN A 193 17.20 -6.58 -8.30
CA ASN A 193 16.76 -5.20 -8.54
C ASN A 193 16.14 -4.52 -7.30
N GLY A 194 16.17 -5.15 -6.12
CA GLY A 194 15.64 -4.58 -4.88
C GLY A 194 14.10 -4.45 -4.84
N ARG A 195 13.38 -5.27 -5.61
CA ARG A 195 11.93 -5.16 -5.82
C ARG A 195 11.10 -6.12 -4.95
N ILE A 196 11.75 -6.95 -4.14
CA ILE A 196 11.07 -7.93 -3.30
C ILE A 196 10.59 -7.29 -2.00
N HIS A 197 9.32 -7.50 -1.70
CA HIS A 197 8.65 -7.12 -0.46
C HIS A 197 8.39 -8.38 0.39
N THR A 198 8.72 -8.33 1.68
CA THR A 198 8.61 -9.50 2.59
C THR A 198 7.74 -9.25 3.83
N GLY A 199 7.58 -7.99 4.27
CA GLY A 199 6.90 -7.65 5.53
C GLY A 199 5.39 -7.38 5.42
N THR A 200 4.84 -7.28 4.21
CA THR A 200 3.45 -6.87 3.98
C THR A 200 2.67 -7.92 3.20
N VAL A 201 1.35 -7.88 3.30
CA VAL A 201 0.47 -8.74 2.48
C VAL A 201 0.60 -8.33 1.00
N PRO A 202 0.80 -9.30 0.08
CA PRO A 202 0.89 -9.00 -1.35
C PRO A 202 -0.40 -8.39 -1.90
N PRO A 203 -0.35 -7.21 -2.55
CA PRO A 203 -1.51 -6.64 -3.23
C PRO A 203 -2.02 -7.54 -4.37
N ALA A 204 -3.30 -7.41 -4.73
CA ALA A 204 -3.91 -8.16 -5.83
C ALA A 204 -3.27 -7.79 -7.16
N GLY A 205 -2.79 -8.76 -7.95
CA GLY A 205 -2.04 -8.54 -9.18
C GLY A 205 -0.54 -8.41 -8.96
N THR A 206 0.01 -9.07 -7.94
CA THR A 206 1.46 -9.22 -7.73
C THR A 206 1.90 -10.67 -7.89
N ALA A 207 3.16 -10.85 -8.24
CA ALA A 207 3.79 -12.16 -8.22
C ALA A 207 4.30 -12.47 -6.81
N VAL A 208 3.98 -13.66 -6.31
CA VAL A 208 4.33 -14.16 -4.98
C VAL A 208 5.27 -15.34 -5.14
N PHE A 209 6.46 -15.28 -4.57
CA PHE A 209 7.55 -16.20 -4.88
C PHE A 209 7.86 -17.17 -3.75
N PHE A 210 8.30 -18.37 -4.14
CA PHE A 210 8.65 -19.46 -3.24
C PHE A 210 9.91 -20.19 -3.72
N THR A 211 10.67 -20.75 -2.78
CA THR A 211 11.82 -21.61 -3.14
C THR A 211 11.34 -22.88 -3.81
N SER A 212 10.21 -23.47 -3.37
CA SER A 212 9.69 -24.75 -3.84
C SER A 212 10.62 -25.95 -3.58
N THR A 213 10.14 -27.16 -3.86
CA THR A 213 10.94 -28.40 -3.84
C THR A 213 11.70 -28.63 -5.15
N THR A 214 11.37 -27.88 -6.20
CA THR A 214 12.02 -27.96 -7.52
C THR A 214 12.99 -26.80 -7.72
N SER A 215 14.02 -27.00 -8.55
CA SER A 215 14.99 -25.94 -8.89
C SER A 215 14.37 -24.78 -9.68
N ALA A 216 13.21 -25.00 -10.31
CA ALA A 216 12.46 -23.98 -11.03
C ALA A 216 11.77 -22.95 -10.12
N GLY A 217 11.69 -23.20 -8.80
CA GLY A 217 10.93 -22.36 -7.89
C GLY A 217 9.43 -22.50 -8.09
N HIS A 218 8.67 -21.65 -7.41
CA HIS A 218 7.23 -21.55 -7.60
C HIS A 218 6.78 -20.10 -7.47
N VAL A 219 5.77 -19.73 -8.27
CA VAL A 219 5.17 -18.41 -8.26
C VAL A 219 3.65 -18.54 -8.18
N MET A 220 3.01 -17.61 -7.49
CA MET A 220 1.56 -17.47 -7.47
C MET A 220 1.15 -16.06 -7.86
N LEU A 221 -0.05 -15.90 -8.41
CA LEU A 221 -0.68 -14.60 -8.58
C LEU A 221 -1.45 -14.24 -7.32
N SER A 222 -1.05 -13.18 -6.62
CA SER A 222 -1.87 -12.63 -5.53
C SER A 222 -3.20 -12.13 -6.11
N ILE A 223 -4.31 -12.53 -5.50
CA ILE A 223 -5.64 -11.99 -5.79
C ILE A 223 -6.06 -10.95 -4.73
N GLY A 224 -5.10 -10.52 -3.92
CA GLY A 224 -5.27 -9.60 -2.81
C GLY A 224 -5.62 -10.36 -1.56
N GLY A 225 -5.41 -9.68 -0.43
CA GLY A 225 -6.06 -10.12 0.76
C GLY A 225 -5.56 -11.42 1.34
N ASN A 226 -4.24 -11.55 1.31
CA ASN A 226 -3.53 -12.77 1.65
C ASN A 226 -4.03 -14.02 0.90
N SER A 227 -4.68 -13.84 -0.25
CA SER A 227 -5.11 -14.93 -1.12
C SER A 227 -4.34 -14.90 -2.42
N ALA A 228 -3.98 -16.07 -2.94
CA ALA A 228 -3.27 -16.23 -4.20
C ALA A 228 -3.77 -17.45 -4.96
N ILE A 229 -3.63 -17.41 -6.29
CA ILE A 229 -3.94 -18.51 -7.21
C ILE A 229 -2.65 -18.96 -7.88
N SER A 230 -2.45 -20.27 -7.98
CA SER A 230 -1.38 -20.85 -8.79
C SER A 230 -1.77 -22.21 -9.33
N THR A 231 -0.82 -22.86 -9.98
CA THR A 231 -1.01 -24.09 -10.71
C THR A 231 -0.36 -25.28 -10.01
N GLY A 232 -0.95 -26.44 -10.25
CA GLY A 232 -0.52 -27.76 -9.78
C GLY A 232 -1.30 -28.81 -10.58
N PRO A 233 -1.54 -30.01 -10.05
CA PRO A 233 -2.43 -30.99 -10.68
C PRO A 233 -3.80 -30.40 -11.06
N THR A 234 -4.27 -29.44 -10.27
CA THR A 234 -5.34 -28.51 -10.59
C THR A 234 -4.90 -27.10 -10.28
N VAL A 235 -5.44 -26.10 -10.97
CA VAL A 235 -5.31 -24.68 -10.57
C VAL A 235 -6.07 -24.48 -9.27
N TYR A 236 -5.41 -23.93 -8.26
CA TYR A 236 -5.92 -23.82 -6.91
C TYR A 236 -5.76 -22.42 -6.33
N GLN A 237 -6.61 -22.09 -5.36
CA GLN A 237 -6.53 -20.89 -4.53
C GLN A 237 -6.08 -21.27 -3.12
N THR A 238 -5.26 -20.43 -2.49
CA THR A 238 -4.88 -20.56 -1.08
C THR A 238 -4.86 -19.20 -0.39
N SER A 239 -5.14 -19.20 0.92
CA SER A 239 -5.08 -18.02 1.80
C SER A 239 -4.03 -18.13 2.91
N THR A 240 -3.24 -19.19 2.92
CA THR A 240 -2.22 -19.49 3.96
C THR A 240 -0.81 -19.49 3.38
N PHE A 241 -0.62 -18.99 2.16
CA PHE A 241 0.66 -19.09 1.45
C PHE A 241 1.80 -18.37 2.16
N ARG A 242 1.53 -17.31 2.93
CA ARG A 242 2.56 -16.57 3.69
C ARG A 242 3.10 -17.34 4.89
N ASP A 243 2.37 -18.35 5.37
CA ASP A 243 2.79 -19.18 6.51
C ASP A 243 3.78 -20.28 6.08
N ARG A 244 3.98 -20.45 4.77
CA ARG A 244 4.91 -21.43 4.22
C ARG A 244 6.35 -21.02 4.54
N SER A 245 7.13 -21.97 5.05
CA SER A 245 8.55 -21.78 5.35
C SER A 245 9.40 -21.47 4.11
N ASP A 246 8.91 -21.79 2.91
CA ASP A 246 9.60 -21.55 1.65
C ASP A 246 9.15 -20.26 0.94
N TYR A 247 8.34 -19.44 1.59
CA TYR A 247 7.92 -18.13 1.09
C TYR A 247 9.10 -17.14 1.00
N LEU A 248 9.27 -16.51 -0.17
CA LEU A 248 10.40 -15.63 -0.46
C LEU A 248 10.02 -14.14 -0.54
N GLY A 249 8.73 -13.80 -0.47
CA GLY A 249 8.24 -12.45 -0.67
C GLY A 249 7.41 -12.28 -1.94
N TRP A 250 7.08 -11.05 -2.27
CA TRP A 250 6.28 -10.69 -3.44
C TRP A 250 6.86 -9.48 -4.16
N ALA A 251 6.55 -9.33 -5.44
CA ALA A 251 6.91 -8.13 -6.22
C ALA A 251 5.85 -7.77 -7.24
N TYR A 252 5.86 -6.50 -7.63
CA TYR A 252 5.08 -6.03 -8.76
C TYR A 252 5.61 -6.58 -10.07
N VAL A 253 4.68 -7.04 -10.90
CA VAL A 253 5.00 -7.51 -12.23
C VAL A 253 5.56 -6.35 -13.07
N PRO A 254 6.67 -6.53 -13.80
CA PRO A 254 7.26 -5.45 -14.59
C PRO A 254 6.28 -4.89 -15.63
N GLY A 255 6.25 -3.57 -15.79
CA GLY A 255 5.38 -2.90 -16.77
C GLY A 255 5.72 -3.21 -18.24
N GLY A 256 6.94 -3.70 -18.52
CA GLY A 256 7.38 -4.09 -19.87
C GLY A 256 6.94 -5.49 -20.31
N TRP A 257 6.13 -6.18 -19.51
CA TRP A 257 5.50 -7.45 -19.85
C TRP A 257 4.45 -7.30 -20.95
#